data_AF-A0A7S1F7L8-F1
#
_entry.id   AF-A0A7S1F7L8-F1
#
_cell.length_a   1.000
_cell.length_b   1.000
_cell.length_c   1.000
_cell.angle_alpha   90.00
_cell.angle_beta   90.00
_cell.angle_gamma   90.00
#
_symmetry.space_group_name_H-M   'P 1'
#
loop_
_entity.id
_entity.type
_entity.pdbx_description
1 polymer ?
#
loop_
_entity_poly.entity_id
_entity_poly.type
_entity_poly.pdbx_seq_one_letter_code
_entity_poly.pdbx_strand_id
1 'polypeptide(L)'
;QALECLFFLDPANCRQLSMQRLRPSPLAWASRRLRSGCNHCRYATSLAHRHVRIESSKFSNAADNNLYPTPGRGHDFRMNIFGLSFNVDDITSVQDAIWNTDSFLPNQPARALPISTGLTVLSDLGQRMAVTLADGKPGLLAQNALRQAVEADLKPAHFLATMMLLQNFKSETDPAKKKATAQFISDVAFWAQWLIRGFLFEGKLHWEVYCADVIPAPLSKIAFAANAALGRHQIEFVYDDYTLKAAIMPTDAELEALDYDSSSELLNGIARIKTLVGFNDVAGGSPEHNFRHNHSLMEFQMKAAFQGTKEVLEGDVNGWDKIVEAARRANRVFRTMLATTTPESYPKIRLPIKGVRGACGSVYHPHGVFYEGCGSDVYKRVEDGLERRGVYVDDEWGQTGANSSMFKFFDVLIGVSQLR
;
A
#
# COMPACT_ATOMS: atom_id res chain seq x y z
N GLN A 1 -24.39 -22.37 -25.54
CA GLN A 1 -25.34 -23.08 -24.66
C GLN A 1 -24.56 -24.16 -23.90
N ALA A 2 -24.18 -23.87 -22.66
CA ALA A 2 -23.71 -24.80 -21.63
C ALA A 2 -23.36 -23.90 -20.43
N LEU A 3 -24.21 -23.90 -19.42
CA LEU A 3 -24.10 -23.10 -18.20
C LEU A 3 -23.82 -24.07 -17.03
N GLU A 4 -23.63 -23.52 -15.83
CA GLU A 4 -23.61 -24.23 -14.54
C GLU A 4 -22.38 -25.09 -14.19
N CYS A 5 -21.55 -24.51 -13.31
CA CYS A 5 -21.05 -25.20 -12.11
C CYS A 5 -20.90 -24.17 -10.98
N LEU A 6 -22.04 -23.82 -10.36
CA LEU A 6 -22.08 -23.10 -9.08
C LEU A 6 -21.84 -24.10 -7.95
N PHE A 7 -20.88 -23.83 -7.06
CA PHE A 7 -20.81 -24.49 -5.76
C PHE A 7 -21.29 -23.53 -4.66
N PHE A 8 -22.57 -23.64 -4.32
CA PHE A 8 -23.06 -23.28 -2.99
C PHE A 8 -22.78 -24.45 -2.04
N LEU A 9 -22.39 -24.15 -0.80
CA LEU A 9 -22.36 -25.13 0.28
C LEU A 9 -23.71 -25.10 1.02
N ASP A 10 -24.36 -26.25 1.09
CA ASP A 10 -25.65 -26.50 1.73
C ASP A 10 -25.53 -26.46 3.28
N PRO A 11 -26.39 -25.74 4.02
CA PRO A 11 -26.39 -25.72 5.49
C PRO A 11 -26.87 -27.01 6.19
N ALA A 12 -27.31 -28.05 5.47
CA ALA A 12 -28.04 -29.18 6.07
C ALA A 12 -27.22 -30.18 6.90
N ASN A 13 -25.88 -30.19 6.82
CA ASN A 13 -25.04 -31.26 7.41
C ASN A 13 -24.32 -30.87 8.72
N CYS A 14 -25.08 -30.41 9.72
CA CYS A 14 -24.58 -30.27 11.10
C CYS A 14 -25.58 -30.78 12.15
N ARG A 15 -25.51 -32.08 12.44
CA ARG A 15 -26.08 -32.68 13.65
C ARG A 15 -25.18 -33.76 14.23
N GLN A 16 -25.28 -33.89 15.56
CA GLN A 16 -24.68 -34.91 16.42
C GLN A 16 -23.15 -34.87 16.59
N LEU A 17 -22.72 -34.10 17.60
CA LEU A 17 -22.04 -34.69 18.77
C LEU A 17 -22.59 -34.04 20.05
N SER A 18 -22.56 -34.76 21.16
CA SER A 18 -23.53 -34.62 22.26
C SER A 18 -23.14 -33.61 23.36
N MET A 19 -24.17 -32.97 23.94
CA MET A 19 -24.05 -32.33 25.26
C MET A 19 -23.79 -33.37 26.35
N GLN A 20 -22.81 -33.12 27.22
CA GLN A 20 -22.93 -33.47 28.63
C GLN A 20 -22.90 -32.19 29.47
N ARG A 21 -23.95 -32.00 30.27
CA ARG A 21 -24.07 -30.90 31.24
C ARG A 21 -23.61 -31.41 32.60
N LEU A 22 -22.76 -30.65 33.29
CA LEU A 22 -22.68 -30.67 34.75
C LEU A 22 -22.83 -29.23 35.28
N ARG A 23 -23.50 -29.10 36.43
CA ARG A 23 -24.03 -27.84 36.98
C ARG A 23 -23.00 -27.13 37.89
N PRO A 24 -23.17 -25.82 38.15
CA PRO A 24 -22.24 -25.02 38.95
C PRO A 24 -22.55 -25.05 40.47
N SER A 25 -21.57 -24.61 41.29
CA SER A 25 -21.76 -24.22 42.69
C SER A 25 -20.67 -23.19 43.13
N PRO A 26 -20.96 -22.20 44.00
CA PRO A 26 -20.05 -21.09 44.33
C PRO A 26 -19.48 -21.10 45.78
N LEU A 27 -18.67 -20.08 46.12
CA LEU A 27 -18.14 -19.68 47.45
C LEU A 27 -17.02 -20.59 48.03
N ALA A 28 -16.03 -20.11 48.81
CA ALA A 28 -15.46 -18.77 49.05
C ALA A 28 -14.12 -18.89 49.84
N TRP A 29 -13.51 -17.75 50.22
CA TRP A 29 -12.34 -17.56 51.12
C TRP A 29 -10.94 -17.90 50.53
N ALA A 30 -10.03 -16.93 50.34
CA ALA A 30 -9.27 -16.11 51.32
C ALA A 30 -8.02 -16.85 51.85
N SER A 31 -6.83 -16.26 52.07
CA SER A 31 -6.26 -14.91 51.84
C SER A 31 -4.73 -14.97 52.10
N ARG A 32 -3.99 -13.83 52.04
CA ARG A 32 -2.57 -13.64 52.48
C ARG A 32 -1.54 -14.31 51.56
N ARG A 33 -0.36 -13.78 51.21
CA ARG A 33 0.52 -12.60 51.53
C ARG A 33 1.34 -12.30 50.22
N LEU A 34 1.98 -11.16 49.91
CA LEU A 34 2.29 -9.89 50.60
C LEU A 34 2.69 -8.77 49.58
N ARG A 35 3.04 -7.58 50.12
CA ARG A 35 3.98 -6.50 49.69
C ARG A 35 4.93 -6.79 48.50
N SER A 36 5.39 -5.82 47.70
CA SER A 36 5.27 -4.34 47.70
C SER A 36 5.96 -3.76 46.45
N GLY A 37 5.56 -2.58 45.97
CA GLY A 37 6.37 -1.84 44.97
C GLY A 37 5.54 -0.94 44.06
N CYS A 38 5.22 0.27 44.52
CA CYS A 38 4.68 1.29 43.63
C CYS A 38 5.79 1.77 42.68
N ASN A 39 5.53 1.70 41.37
CA ASN A 39 6.25 2.43 40.32
C ASN A 39 5.29 2.64 39.14
N HIS A 40 4.24 3.43 39.38
CA HIS A 40 3.57 4.17 38.30
C HIS A 40 4.24 5.54 38.12
N CYS A 41 4.04 6.15 36.95
CA CYS A 41 4.66 7.42 36.51
C CYS A 41 6.16 7.35 36.15
N ARG A 42 6.49 6.72 35.01
CA ARG A 42 7.62 7.10 34.13
C ARG A 42 7.57 6.46 32.72
N TYR A 43 6.45 6.62 32.01
CA TYR A 43 6.35 6.36 30.57
C TYR A 43 5.43 7.39 29.89
N ALA A 44 5.92 8.62 29.78
CA ALA A 44 5.27 9.69 29.04
C ALA A 44 6.32 10.73 28.60
N THR A 45 6.99 10.47 27.47
CA THR A 45 7.67 11.44 26.56
C THR A 45 8.46 10.70 25.47
N SER A 46 7.77 10.10 24.48
CA SER A 46 8.32 9.79 23.13
C SER A 46 7.29 9.08 22.21
N LEU A 47 6.04 9.52 22.17
CA LEU A 47 5.03 9.00 21.23
C LEU A 47 4.90 9.90 20.01
N ALA A 48 5.86 9.78 19.07
CA ALA A 48 5.81 10.45 17.77
C ALA A 48 6.57 9.72 16.62
N HIS A 49 7.32 8.64 16.89
CA HIS A 49 8.03 7.90 15.84
C HIS A 49 7.29 6.63 15.44
N ARG A 50 6.92 6.52 14.15
CA ARG A 50 6.29 5.35 13.54
C ARG A 50 7.30 4.18 13.43
N HIS A 51 7.54 3.47 14.53
CA HIS A 51 8.25 2.19 14.48
C HIS A 51 7.34 1.10 13.90
N VAL A 52 7.37 0.97 12.57
CA VAL A 52 6.79 -0.19 11.87
C VAL A 52 7.62 -1.42 12.26
N ARG A 53 7.03 -2.34 13.03
CA ARG A 53 7.68 -3.62 13.39
C ARG A 53 8.07 -4.38 12.13
N ILE A 54 9.34 -4.74 12.02
CA ILE A 54 9.89 -5.64 11.01
C ILE A 54 9.82 -7.05 11.58
N GLU A 55 8.72 -7.77 11.33
CA GLU A 55 8.59 -9.18 11.73
C GLU A 55 9.14 -10.10 10.63
N SER A 56 10.45 -10.35 10.72
CA SER A 56 11.11 -11.58 10.21
C SER A 56 10.91 -11.97 8.73
N SER A 57 11.07 -11.04 7.78
CA SER A 57 11.42 -11.42 6.41
C SER A 57 12.88 -11.93 6.36
N LYS A 58 13.14 -13.00 5.58
CA LYS A 58 14.45 -13.64 5.48
C LYS A 58 15.42 -12.81 4.63
N PHE A 59 16.13 -11.88 5.26
CA PHE A 59 17.24 -11.17 4.63
C PHE A 59 18.57 -11.88 4.92
N SER A 60 19.35 -12.17 3.88
CA SER A 60 20.56 -12.99 4.03
C SER A 60 21.67 -12.26 4.80
N ASN A 61 22.18 -12.90 5.84
CA ASN A 61 23.46 -12.53 6.45
C ASN A 61 24.61 -12.93 5.51
N ALA A 62 24.89 -12.11 4.50
CA ALA A 62 26.09 -12.25 3.67
C ALA A 62 26.66 -10.85 3.36
N ALA A 63 27.91 -10.62 3.76
CA ALA A 63 28.55 -9.30 3.69
C ALA A 63 28.94 -8.83 2.27
N ASP A 64 28.68 -9.65 1.23
CA ASP A 64 29.31 -9.50 -0.10
C ASP A 64 28.35 -9.28 -1.28
N ASN A 65 27.01 -9.30 -1.10
CA ASN A 65 26.06 -9.18 -2.22
C ASN A 65 25.40 -7.78 -2.33
N ASN A 66 26.01 -6.90 -3.12
CA ASN A 66 25.53 -5.54 -3.46
C ASN A 66 24.27 -5.49 -4.37
N LEU A 67 23.40 -6.50 -4.34
CA LEU A 67 22.32 -6.69 -5.32
C LEU A 67 20.90 -6.68 -4.76
N TYR A 68 20.71 -6.69 -3.44
CA TYR A 68 19.38 -6.68 -2.80
C TYR A 68 19.35 -5.75 -1.58
N PRO A 69 18.33 -4.88 -1.42
CA PRO A 69 18.12 -4.12 -0.20
C PRO A 69 17.86 -5.02 1.01
N THR A 70 18.76 -4.95 2.00
CA THR A 70 18.67 -5.71 3.25
C THR A 70 18.61 -4.78 4.47
N PRO A 71 17.69 -5.01 5.43
CA PRO A 71 17.68 -4.33 6.72
C PRO A 71 18.93 -4.60 7.56
N GLY A 72 19.39 -3.55 8.24
CA GLY A 72 20.42 -3.60 9.28
C GLY A 72 19.94 -4.27 10.58
N ARG A 73 20.84 -4.38 11.55
CA ARG A 73 20.57 -5.03 12.85
C ARG A 73 19.97 -4.04 13.86
N GLY A 74 18.76 -4.31 14.32
CA GLY A 74 18.18 -3.66 15.51
C GLY A 74 17.79 -2.20 15.30
N HIS A 75 17.89 -1.39 16.36
CA HIS A 75 17.44 0.01 16.39
C HIS A 75 18.16 0.92 15.38
N ASP A 76 19.38 0.56 14.95
CA ASP A 76 20.13 1.21 13.88
C ASP A 76 19.79 0.58 12.52
N PHE A 77 18.57 0.81 12.04
CA PHE A 77 18.12 0.30 10.76
C PHE A 77 18.85 0.99 9.59
N ARG A 78 19.51 0.17 8.76
CA ARG A 78 20.32 0.60 7.62
C ARG A 78 20.00 -0.26 6.41
N MET A 79 19.71 0.35 5.27
CA MET A 79 19.42 -0.31 3.99
C MET A 79 20.61 -0.19 3.03
N ASN A 80 21.05 -1.30 2.43
CA ASN A 80 22.03 -1.29 1.33
C ASN A 80 21.31 -1.33 -0.03
N ILE A 81 21.10 -0.15 -0.62
CA ILE A 81 20.41 0.02 -1.90
C ILE A 81 21.43 -0.03 -3.03
N PHE A 82 21.72 -1.22 -3.57
CA PHE A 82 22.67 -1.42 -4.68
C PHE A 82 24.05 -0.76 -4.46
N GLY A 83 24.60 -0.89 -3.26
CA GLY A 83 25.86 -0.26 -2.82
C GLY A 83 25.69 1.11 -2.15
N LEU A 84 24.50 1.72 -2.23
CA LEU A 84 24.19 3.00 -1.59
C LEU A 84 23.54 2.80 -0.22
N SER A 85 24.18 3.32 0.82
CA SER A 85 23.74 3.17 2.20
C SER A 85 22.69 4.22 2.61
N PHE A 86 21.48 3.79 2.96
CA PHE A 86 20.47 4.61 3.66
C PHE A 86 20.42 4.23 5.15
N ASN A 87 20.49 5.19 6.06
CA ASN A 87 20.27 4.97 7.50
C ASN A 87 18.83 5.35 7.92
N VAL A 88 18.53 5.24 9.23
CA VAL A 88 17.25 5.66 9.80
C VAL A 88 16.93 7.11 9.45
N ASP A 89 17.88 8.03 9.66
CA ASP A 89 17.68 9.46 9.44
C ASP A 89 17.38 9.80 7.97
N ASP A 90 18.05 9.15 7.02
CA ASP A 90 17.76 9.27 5.59
C ASP A 90 16.29 8.90 5.31
N ILE A 91 15.85 7.74 5.84
CA ILE A 91 14.54 7.14 5.57
C ILE A 91 13.43 7.94 6.27
N THR A 92 13.64 8.36 7.51
CA THR A 92 12.75 9.27 8.23
C THR A 92 12.65 10.61 7.51
N SER A 93 13.78 11.19 7.05
CA SER A 93 13.76 12.42 6.25
C SER A 93 12.98 12.29 4.93
N VAL A 94 13.01 11.12 4.28
CA VAL A 94 12.16 10.84 3.12
C VAL A 94 10.69 10.74 3.54
N GLN A 95 10.37 10.03 4.61
CA GLN A 95 8.99 9.87 5.09
C GLN A 95 8.36 11.20 5.54
N ASP A 96 9.08 12.03 6.28
CA ASP A 96 8.61 13.35 6.76
C ASP A 96 8.39 14.35 5.60
N ALA A 97 9.14 14.20 4.50
CA ALA A 97 8.90 14.97 3.28
C ALA A 97 7.56 14.60 2.61
N ILE A 98 7.17 13.32 2.69
CA ILE A 98 6.02 12.72 2.01
C ILE A 98 4.72 12.88 2.81
N TRP A 99 4.75 12.51 4.08
CA TRP A 99 3.54 12.33 4.90
C TRP A 99 3.10 13.61 5.61
N ASN A 100 1.78 13.78 5.72
CA ASN A 100 1.20 14.83 6.53
C ASN A 100 1.33 14.46 8.03
N THR A 101 1.56 15.44 8.90
CA THR A 101 1.67 15.24 10.35
C THR A 101 0.32 15.02 11.03
N ASP A 102 -0.74 15.56 10.42
CA ASP A 102 -2.06 15.73 11.00
C ASP A 102 -3.09 14.77 10.36
N SER A 103 -2.65 13.79 9.57
CA SER A 103 -3.48 12.73 8.98
C SER A 103 -2.64 11.57 8.44
N PHE A 104 -3.30 10.53 7.88
CA PHE A 104 -2.62 9.49 7.11
C PHE A 104 -2.46 9.79 5.62
N LEU A 105 -3.02 10.92 5.13
CA LEU A 105 -2.81 11.36 3.76
C LEU A 105 -1.37 11.88 3.56
N PRO A 106 -0.82 11.81 2.33
CA PRO A 106 0.44 12.48 2.03
C PRO A 106 0.24 14.00 1.97
N ASN A 107 1.32 14.77 2.11
CA ASN A 107 1.34 16.23 1.96
C ASN A 107 0.86 16.71 0.59
N GLN A 108 1.01 15.85 -0.42
CA GLN A 108 0.56 16.02 -1.80
C GLN A 108 0.34 14.62 -2.38
N PRO A 109 -0.56 14.44 -3.36
CA PRO A 109 -0.60 13.21 -4.16
C PRO A 109 0.73 13.00 -4.89
N ALA A 110 0.94 11.79 -5.40
CA ALA A 110 1.97 11.54 -6.40
C ALA A 110 1.77 12.48 -7.60
N ARG A 111 2.80 12.67 -8.41
CA ARG A 111 2.76 13.50 -9.63
C ARG A 111 3.51 12.84 -10.78
N ALA A 112 3.27 13.31 -11.99
CA ALA A 112 4.12 12.96 -13.14
C ALA A 112 5.58 13.35 -12.85
N LEU A 113 6.52 12.50 -13.24
CA LEU A 113 7.95 12.75 -13.05
C LEU A 113 8.41 13.77 -14.10
N PRO A 114 9.12 14.85 -13.73
CA PRO A 114 9.52 15.87 -14.69
C PRO A 114 10.73 15.42 -15.51
N ILE A 115 10.87 15.99 -16.73
CA ILE A 115 11.96 15.68 -17.68
C ILE A 115 13.35 15.76 -17.04
N SER A 116 13.55 16.70 -16.11
CA SER A 116 14.82 16.89 -15.36
C SER A 116 15.25 15.68 -14.52
N THR A 117 14.36 14.74 -14.21
CA THR A 117 14.72 13.48 -13.52
C THR A 117 15.27 12.42 -14.46
N GLY A 118 15.01 12.51 -15.78
CA GLY A 118 15.26 11.42 -16.72
C GLY A 118 14.33 10.20 -16.52
N LEU A 119 13.21 10.36 -15.80
CA LEU A 119 12.31 9.28 -15.40
C LEU A 119 10.84 9.48 -15.83
N THR A 120 10.54 10.45 -16.71
CA THR A 120 9.16 10.74 -17.19
C THR A 120 8.46 9.50 -17.71
N VAL A 121 9.22 8.64 -18.41
CA VAL A 121 8.77 7.36 -19.00
C VAL A 121 7.97 6.48 -18.03
N LEU A 122 8.26 6.51 -16.73
CA LEU A 122 7.51 5.76 -15.72
C LEU A 122 6.07 6.31 -15.58
N SER A 123 5.92 7.65 -15.51
CA SER A 123 4.61 8.30 -15.50
C SER A 123 3.92 8.28 -16.86
N ASP A 124 4.67 8.41 -17.96
CA ASP A 124 4.12 8.44 -19.32
C ASP A 124 3.50 7.08 -19.69
N LEU A 125 4.17 5.98 -19.34
CA LEU A 125 3.61 4.63 -19.46
C LEU A 125 2.42 4.43 -18.51
N GLY A 126 2.55 4.82 -17.24
CA GLY A 126 1.51 4.62 -16.22
C GLY A 126 0.20 5.35 -16.55
N GLN A 127 0.26 6.60 -17.03
CA GLN A 127 -0.92 7.37 -17.45
C GLN A 127 -1.61 6.79 -18.69
N ARG A 128 -0.88 6.03 -19.52
CA ARG A 128 -1.41 5.36 -20.72
C ARG A 128 -1.88 3.94 -20.46
N MET A 129 -1.74 3.40 -19.25
CA MET A 129 -1.85 1.95 -19.07
C MET A 129 -3.27 1.41 -18.91
N ALA A 130 -4.21 2.17 -18.30
CA ALA A 130 -5.54 1.67 -17.96
C ALA A 130 -6.29 1.05 -19.15
N VAL A 131 -7.17 0.06 -18.92
CA VAL A 131 -8.00 -0.53 -19.97
C VAL A 131 -8.80 0.56 -20.70
N THR A 132 -9.44 1.46 -19.97
CA THR A 132 -10.09 2.66 -20.51
C THR A 132 -9.39 3.91 -19.97
N LEU A 133 -8.96 4.80 -20.88
CA LEU A 133 -8.37 6.09 -20.56
C LEU A 133 -9.45 7.17 -20.30
N ALA A 134 -9.05 8.31 -19.74
CA ALA A 134 -9.96 9.41 -19.39
C ALA A 134 -10.70 10.02 -20.61
N ASP A 135 -10.18 9.85 -21.82
CA ASP A 135 -10.82 10.27 -23.07
C ASP A 135 -11.67 9.16 -23.73
N GLY A 136 -11.90 8.06 -23.01
CA GLY A 136 -12.66 6.90 -23.45
C GLY A 136 -11.90 5.95 -24.41
N LYS A 137 -10.64 6.23 -24.75
CA LYS A 137 -9.86 5.36 -25.64
C LYS A 137 -9.31 4.13 -24.90
N PRO A 138 -9.09 3.00 -25.60
CA PRO A 138 -8.37 1.86 -25.05
C PRO A 138 -6.91 2.24 -24.70
N GLY A 139 -6.46 2.00 -23.48
CA GLY A 139 -5.05 2.15 -23.11
C GLY A 139 -4.23 0.87 -23.32
N LEU A 140 -2.99 0.86 -22.84
CA LEU A 140 -2.03 -0.22 -23.14
C LEU A 140 -2.51 -1.60 -22.65
N LEU A 141 -3.14 -1.69 -21.47
CA LEU A 141 -3.68 -2.94 -20.94
C LEU A 141 -4.82 -3.50 -21.80
N ALA A 142 -5.64 -2.64 -22.43
CA ALA A 142 -6.68 -3.11 -23.36
C ALA A 142 -6.09 -3.60 -24.69
N GLN A 143 -4.93 -3.07 -25.08
CA GLN A 143 -4.24 -3.37 -26.33
C GLN A 143 -3.27 -4.57 -26.22
N ASN A 144 -3.08 -5.15 -25.03
CA ASN A 144 -2.07 -6.17 -24.74
C ASN A 144 -0.63 -5.70 -25.10
N ALA A 145 -0.34 -4.43 -24.81
CA ALA A 145 0.85 -3.72 -25.28
C ALA A 145 1.71 -3.13 -24.13
N LEU A 146 1.29 -3.23 -22.87
CA LEU A 146 2.01 -2.65 -21.74
C LEU A 146 3.34 -3.35 -21.47
N ARG A 147 3.38 -4.69 -21.46
CA ARG A 147 4.62 -5.46 -21.27
C ARG A 147 5.64 -5.10 -22.35
N GLN A 148 5.20 -5.07 -23.61
CA GLN A 148 6.03 -4.67 -24.74
C GLN A 148 6.54 -3.24 -24.60
N ALA A 149 5.67 -2.28 -24.24
CA ALA A 149 6.07 -0.88 -24.04
C ALA A 149 7.06 -0.71 -22.88
N VAL A 150 6.88 -1.44 -21.77
CA VAL A 150 7.81 -1.46 -20.63
C VAL A 150 9.20 -1.94 -21.05
N GLU A 151 9.31 -3.04 -21.79
CA GLU A 151 10.61 -3.55 -22.29
C GLU A 151 11.21 -2.64 -23.41
N ALA A 152 10.35 -2.08 -24.26
CA ALA A 152 10.74 -1.21 -25.37
C ALA A 152 11.22 0.18 -24.90
N ASP A 153 10.63 0.74 -23.85
CA ASP A 153 10.89 2.12 -23.44
C ASP A 153 11.81 2.21 -22.20
N LEU A 154 11.76 1.26 -21.26
CA LEU A 154 12.63 1.32 -20.07
C LEU A 154 14.05 0.77 -20.35
N LYS A 155 15.05 1.65 -20.26
CA LYS A 155 16.47 1.33 -20.51
C LYS A 155 17.32 1.40 -19.23
N PRO A 156 18.48 0.73 -19.18
CA PRO A 156 19.37 0.74 -18.00
C PRO A 156 19.73 2.14 -17.49
N ALA A 157 19.73 3.16 -18.36
CA ALA A 157 19.91 4.56 -18.00
C ALA A 157 18.86 5.07 -16.98
N HIS A 158 17.62 4.57 -17.00
CA HIS A 158 16.59 4.94 -16.03
C HIS A 158 16.89 4.36 -14.63
N PHE A 159 17.51 3.18 -14.53
CA PHE A 159 18.01 2.71 -13.23
C PHE A 159 19.17 3.59 -12.73
N LEU A 160 20.08 4.03 -13.61
CA LEU A 160 21.15 4.97 -13.24
C LEU A 160 20.59 6.31 -12.77
N ALA A 161 19.58 6.86 -13.45
CA ALA A 161 18.89 8.08 -13.06
C ALA A 161 18.20 7.94 -11.68
N THR A 162 17.58 6.79 -11.38
CA THR A 162 17.05 6.49 -10.04
C THR A 162 18.16 6.46 -8.99
N MET A 163 19.30 5.82 -9.26
CA MET A 163 20.43 5.82 -8.32
C MET A 163 21.04 7.21 -8.12
N MET A 164 21.12 8.04 -9.17
CA MET A 164 21.53 9.44 -9.05
C MET A 164 20.53 10.27 -8.22
N LEU A 165 19.23 10.04 -8.36
CA LEU A 165 18.21 10.69 -7.53
C LEU A 165 18.39 10.37 -6.04
N LEU A 166 18.67 9.09 -5.70
CA LEU A 166 18.96 8.67 -4.34
C LEU A 166 20.26 9.28 -3.80
N GLN A 167 21.32 9.36 -4.62
CA GLN A 167 22.59 9.99 -4.25
C GLN A 167 22.41 11.49 -3.99
N ASN A 168 21.71 12.19 -4.88
CA ASN A 168 21.39 13.61 -4.75
C ASN A 168 20.59 13.90 -3.48
N PHE A 169 19.60 13.07 -3.12
CA PHE A 169 18.87 13.23 -1.86
C PHE A 169 19.79 13.17 -0.63
N LYS A 170 20.77 12.25 -0.65
CA LYS A 170 21.72 12.10 0.46
C LYS A 170 22.73 13.23 0.56
N SER A 171 23.20 13.77 -0.56
CA SER A 171 24.16 14.87 -0.60
C SER A 171 23.54 16.27 -0.49
N GLU A 172 22.24 16.40 -0.75
CA GLU A 172 21.53 17.68 -0.64
C GLU A 172 21.44 18.17 0.81
N THR A 173 21.77 19.44 0.99
CA THR A 173 21.79 20.17 2.27
C THR A 173 20.73 21.26 2.34
N ASP A 174 20.23 21.74 1.20
CA ASP A 174 19.08 22.65 1.12
C ASP A 174 17.79 21.91 1.50
N PRO A 175 17.08 22.30 2.58
CA PRO A 175 15.91 21.57 3.05
C PRO A 175 14.76 21.52 2.03
N ALA A 176 14.58 22.56 1.22
CA ALA A 176 13.50 22.63 0.25
C ALA A 176 13.78 21.72 -0.96
N LYS A 177 15.02 21.72 -1.46
CA LYS A 177 15.45 20.79 -2.53
C LYS A 177 15.50 19.35 -2.04
N LYS A 178 15.90 19.11 -0.79
CA LYS A 178 15.90 17.78 -0.19
C LYS A 178 14.47 17.23 -0.10
N LYS A 179 13.52 18.03 0.38
CA LYS A 179 12.08 17.70 0.39
C LYS A 179 11.54 17.44 -1.03
N ALA A 180 11.89 18.26 -2.01
CA ALA A 180 11.48 18.06 -3.40
C ALA A 180 12.05 16.75 -4.00
N THR A 181 13.30 16.42 -3.68
CA THR A 181 13.96 15.17 -4.11
C THR A 181 13.33 13.94 -3.46
N ALA A 182 13.05 13.98 -2.15
CA ALA A 182 12.32 12.92 -1.46
C ALA A 182 10.92 12.67 -2.05
N GLN A 183 10.22 13.74 -2.46
CA GLN A 183 8.95 13.62 -3.16
C GLN A 183 9.12 12.93 -4.52
N PHE A 184 10.15 13.27 -5.32
CA PHE A 184 10.45 12.53 -6.55
C PHE A 184 10.79 11.05 -6.28
N ILE A 185 11.44 10.69 -5.17
CA ILE A 185 11.69 9.29 -4.80
C ILE A 185 10.35 8.55 -4.55
N SER A 186 9.39 9.21 -3.88
CA SER A 186 8.03 8.69 -3.70
C SER A 186 7.28 8.53 -5.02
N ASP A 187 7.40 9.52 -5.92
CA ASP A 187 6.81 9.49 -7.27
C ASP A 187 7.37 8.31 -8.09
N VAL A 188 8.70 8.08 -8.05
CA VAL A 188 9.34 6.93 -8.73
C VAL A 188 8.84 5.60 -8.16
N ALA A 189 8.77 5.45 -6.84
CA ALA A 189 8.23 4.25 -6.21
C ALA A 189 6.77 4.01 -6.65
N PHE A 190 5.93 5.05 -6.58
CA PHE A 190 4.53 4.99 -6.99
C PHE A 190 4.38 4.51 -8.44
N TRP A 191 5.02 5.18 -9.41
CA TRP A 191 4.86 4.81 -10.82
C TRP A 191 5.45 3.44 -11.16
N ALA A 192 6.61 3.09 -10.59
CA ALA A 192 7.20 1.77 -10.80
C ALA A 192 6.28 0.65 -10.25
N GLN A 193 5.61 0.89 -9.13
CA GLN A 193 4.65 -0.07 -8.54
C GLN A 193 3.37 -0.24 -9.36
N TRP A 194 2.78 0.86 -9.85
CA TRP A 194 1.64 0.78 -10.77
C TRP A 194 2.01 0.02 -12.06
N LEU A 195 3.19 0.30 -12.63
CA LEU A 195 3.69 -0.42 -13.82
C LEU A 195 3.95 -1.91 -13.56
N ILE A 196 4.56 -2.27 -12.43
CA ILE A 196 4.75 -3.68 -12.03
C ILE A 196 3.42 -4.41 -12.01
N ARG A 197 2.39 -3.82 -11.39
CA ARG A 197 1.06 -4.45 -11.37
C ARG A 197 0.45 -4.56 -12.76
N GLY A 198 0.46 -3.50 -13.55
CA GLY A 198 0.00 -3.57 -14.93
C GLY A 198 0.70 -4.70 -15.72
N PHE A 199 2.03 -4.77 -15.64
CA PHE A 199 2.86 -5.77 -16.30
C PHE A 199 2.50 -7.21 -15.90
N LEU A 200 2.35 -7.48 -14.59
CA LEU A 200 1.95 -8.79 -14.09
C LEU A 200 0.58 -9.21 -14.62
N PHE A 201 -0.38 -8.30 -14.57
CA PHE A 201 -1.79 -8.59 -14.78
C PHE A 201 -2.29 -8.47 -16.21
N GLU A 202 -1.55 -7.81 -17.12
CA GLU A 202 -1.92 -7.65 -18.52
C GLU A 202 -2.40 -8.98 -19.15
N GLY A 203 -1.56 -10.00 -19.13
CA GLY A 203 -1.92 -11.29 -19.72
C GLY A 203 -3.12 -11.98 -19.09
N LYS A 204 -3.42 -11.73 -17.79
CA LYS A 204 -4.66 -12.22 -17.16
C LYS A 204 -5.92 -11.56 -17.73
N LEU A 205 -5.83 -10.33 -18.25
CA LEU A 205 -6.90 -9.68 -19.01
C LEU A 205 -7.07 -10.30 -20.40
N HIS A 206 -5.98 -10.86 -20.95
CA HIS A 206 -5.92 -11.53 -22.26
C HIS A 206 -5.85 -13.05 -22.18
N TRP A 207 -6.48 -13.64 -21.15
CA TRP A 207 -6.73 -15.07 -20.98
C TRP A 207 -5.51 -15.98 -20.69
N GLU A 208 -4.35 -15.42 -20.36
CA GLU A 208 -3.24 -16.22 -19.79
C GLU A 208 -3.68 -16.95 -18.51
N VAL A 209 -3.11 -18.13 -18.25
CA VAL A 209 -3.44 -18.93 -17.06
C VAL A 209 -2.95 -18.25 -15.78
N TYR A 210 -1.74 -17.72 -15.81
CA TYR A 210 -1.10 -17.00 -14.71
C TYR A 210 -0.75 -15.56 -15.11
N CYS A 211 -0.47 -14.72 -14.12
CA CYS A 211 0.30 -13.49 -14.29
C CYS A 211 1.71 -13.78 -14.80
N ALA A 212 2.39 -12.74 -15.28
CA ALA A 212 3.82 -12.86 -15.60
C ALA A 212 4.60 -13.35 -14.37
N ASP A 213 5.52 -14.27 -14.60
CA ASP A 213 6.41 -14.86 -13.60
C ASP A 213 7.71 -14.05 -13.42
N VAL A 214 7.99 -13.09 -14.30
CA VAL A 214 9.17 -12.22 -14.28
C VAL A 214 8.79 -10.74 -14.38
N ILE A 215 9.42 -9.90 -13.56
CA ILE A 215 9.56 -8.45 -13.80
C ILE A 215 10.94 -8.17 -14.38
N PRO A 216 11.04 -7.60 -15.60
CA PRO A 216 12.31 -7.35 -16.25
C PRO A 216 13.07 -6.18 -15.63
N ALA A 217 14.39 -6.22 -15.73
CA ALA A 217 15.24 -5.06 -15.50
C ALA A 217 15.10 -4.08 -16.69
N PRO A 218 15.06 -2.76 -16.45
CA PRO A 218 15.39 -2.07 -15.20
C PRO A 218 14.20 -1.85 -14.23
N LEU A 219 12.96 -2.18 -14.61
CA LEU A 219 11.76 -1.84 -13.82
C LEU A 219 11.82 -2.39 -12.40
N SER A 220 12.18 -3.68 -12.27
CA SER A 220 12.46 -4.34 -11.00
C SER A 220 13.44 -3.53 -10.13
N LYS A 221 14.61 -3.19 -10.67
CA LYS A 221 15.69 -2.49 -9.96
C LYS A 221 15.29 -1.08 -9.53
N ILE A 222 14.54 -0.37 -10.37
CA ILE A 222 13.99 0.95 -10.07
C ILE A 222 13.02 0.85 -8.87
N ALA A 223 12.09 -0.10 -8.91
CA ALA A 223 11.11 -0.31 -7.85
C ALA A 223 11.78 -0.70 -6.53
N PHE A 224 12.74 -1.63 -6.54
CA PHE A 224 13.51 -2.02 -5.36
C PHE A 224 14.29 -0.85 -4.76
N ALA A 225 14.96 -0.05 -5.60
CA ALA A 225 15.73 1.10 -5.13
C ALA A 225 14.85 2.16 -4.47
N ALA A 226 13.72 2.51 -5.09
CA ALA A 226 12.82 3.53 -4.57
C ALA A 226 12.03 3.05 -3.33
N ASN A 227 11.50 1.81 -3.32
CA ASN A 227 10.81 1.26 -2.14
C ASN A 227 11.73 1.16 -0.92
N ALA A 228 12.98 0.73 -1.10
CA ALA A 228 13.93 0.63 0.01
C ALA A 228 14.27 2.02 0.59
N ALA A 229 14.38 3.06 -0.25
CA ALA A 229 14.59 4.44 0.19
C ALA A 229 13.37 5.02 0.94
N LEU A 230 12.16 4.54 0.66
CA LEU A 230 10.95 4.82 1.46
C LEU A 230 10.90 4.06 2.79
N GLY A 231 11.83 3.13 3.06
CA GLY A 231 11.77 2.23 4.21
C GLY A 231 10.71 1.13 4.11
N ARG A 232 10.22 0.81 2.89
CA ARG A 232 9.30 -0.31 2.69
C ARG A 232 10.05 -1.63 2.79
N HIS A 233 9.44 -2.59 3.49
CA HIS A 233 9.98 -3.93 3.75
C HIS A 233 9.50 -5.01 2.78
N GLN A 234 8.56 -4.64 1.89
CA GLN A 234 7.97 -5.50 0.87
C GLN A 234 8.04 -4.77 -0.48
N ILE A 235 8.26 -5.51 -1.57
CA ILE A 235 8.23 -4.95 -2.92
C ILE A 235 6.79 -4.76 -3.41
N GLU A 236 5.81 -5.42 -2.81
CA GLU A 236 4.43 -5.42 -3.30
C GLU A 236 3.68 -4.08 -3.23
N PHE A 237 2.81 -3.88 -4.22
CA PHE A 237 1.86 -2.76 -4.31
C PHE A 237 0.88 -2.76 -3.12
N VAL A 238 0.78 -1.59 -2.50
CA VAL A 238 0.17 -1.39 -1.17
C VAL A 238 -0.91 -0.31 -1.18
N TYR A 239 -1.62 -0.19 -0.07
CA TYR A 239 -2.72 0.75 0.13
C TYR A 239 -2.32 2.22 -0.03
N ASP A 240 -1.09 2.60 0.32
CA ASP A 240 -0.64 3.96 0.08
C ASP A 240 -0.45 4.27 -1.41
N ASP A 241 0.08 3.34 -2.22
CA ASP A 241 0.18 3.53 -3.67
C ASP A 241 -1.20 3.50 -4.36
N TYR A 242 -2.08 2.59 -3.94
CA TYR A 242 -3.40 2.45 -4.57
C TYR A 242 -4.38 3.56 -4.16
N THR A 243 -4.45 3.90 -2.86
CA THR A 243 -5.52 4.72 -2.28
C THR A 243 -5.07 6.12 -1.86
N LEU A 244 -3.90 6.26 -1.22
CA LEU A 244 -3.49 7.52 -0.58
C LEU A 244 -2.78 8.46 -1.57
N LYS A 245 -1.71 7.99 -2.20
CA LYS A 245 -0.89 8.77 -3.14
C LYS A 245 -1.57 9.01 -4.48
N ALA A 246 -2.51 8.14 -4.88
CA ALA A 246 -3.24 8.28 -6.14
C ALA A 246 -4.36 9.34 -6.10
N ALA A 247 -4.77 9.79 -4.91
CA ALA A 247 -5.95 10.63 -4.73
C ALA A 247 -5.61 12.14 -4.76
N ILE A 248 -5.99 12.81 -5.85
CA ILE A 248 -6.06 14.27 -5.90
C ILE A 248 -7.41 14.68 -5.29
N MET A 249 -7.40 14.95 -3.99
CA MET A 249 -8.57 15.37 -3.24
C MET A 249 -9.05 16.78 -3.69
N PRO A 250 -10.36 17.06 -3.67
CA PRO A 250 -10.88 18.44 -3.61
C PRO A 250 -10.33 19.19 -2.40
N THR A 251 -10.57 20.50 -2.32
CA THR A 251 -10.10 21.30 -1.19
C THR A 251 -10.76 20.87 0.12
N ASP A 252 -10.07 21.05 1.25
CA ASP A 252 -10.61 20.72 2.58
C ASP A 252 -11.98 21.37 2.81
N ALA A 253 -12.17 22.63 2.37
CA ALA A 253 -13.43 23.33 2.47
C ALA A 253 -14.57 22.68 1.67
N GLU A 254 -14.29 22.14 0.47
CA GLU A 254 -15.29 21.41 -0.33
C GLU A 254 -15.67 20.05 0.27
N LEU A 255 -14.75 19.42 1.01
CA LEU A 255 -14.96 18.10 1.63
C LEU A 255 -15.59 18.19 3.03
N GLU A 256 -15.33 19.27 3.77
CA GLU A 256 -16.01 19.58 5.03
C GLU A 256 -17.44 20.09 4.81
N ALA A 257 -17.73 20.71 3.65
CA ALA A 257 -19.06 21.19 3.28
C ALA A 257 -20.03 20.11 2.74
N LEU A 258 -19.60 18.85 2.63
CA LEU A 258 -20.46 17.73 2.24
C LEU A 258 -21.51 17.42 3.32
N ASP A 259 -22.75 17.16 2.92
CA ASP A 259 -23.70 16.49 3.82
C ASP A 259 -23.33 14.99 3.97
N TYR A 260 -22.65 14.66 5.07
CA TYR A 260 -22.28 13.29 5.39
C TYR A 260 -23.46 12.38 5.73
N ASP A 261 -24.67 12.91 5.99
CA ASP A 261 -25.89 12.11 6.12
C ASP A 261 -26.56 11.80 4.76
N SER A 262 -26.16 12.50 3.70
CA SER A 262 -26.67 12.30 2.33
C SER A 262 -25.79 11.36 1.50
N SER A 263 -26.28 10.13 1.27
CA SER A 263 -25.60 9.14 0.41
C SER A 263 -25.31 9.65 -1.01
N SER A 264 -26.17 10.51 -1.57
CA SER A 264 -25.96 11.07 -2.91
C SER A 264 -24.87 12.16 -2.92
N GLU A 265 -24.80 13.00 -1.89
CA GLU A 265 -23.69 13.97 -1.76
C GLU A 265 -22.36 13.27 -1.50
N LEU A 266 -22.34 12.22 -0.67
CA LEU A 266 -21.15 11.40 -0.47
C LEU A 266 -20.65 10.76 -1.77
N LEU A 267 -21.55 10.17 -2.58
CA LEU A 267 -21.19 9.59 -3.87
C LEU A 267 -20.68 10.66 -4.86
N ASN A 268 -21.30 11.84 -4.90
CA ASN A 268 -20.84 12.98 -5.70
C ASN A 268 -19.50 13.55 -5.18
N GLY A 269 -19.24 13.51 -3.88
CA GLY A 269 -17.96 13.85 -3.26
C GLY A 269 -16.86 12.88 -3.68
N ILE A 270 -17.12 11.58 -3.58
CA ILE A 270 -16.19 10.52 -4.04
C ILE A 270 -15.89 10.67 -5.53
N ALA A 271 -16.90 10.88 -6.38
CA ALA A 271 -16.73 11.02 -7.82
C ALA A 271 -15.95 12.28 -8.26
N ARG A 272 -15.77 13.27 -7.37
CA ARG A 272 -14.96 14.48 -7.62
C ARG A 272 -13.49 14.34 -7.23
N ILE A 273 -13.11 13.36 -6.41
CA ILE A 273 -11.70 13.03 -6.15
C ILE A 273 -11.10 12.55 -7.48
N LYS A 274 -10.01 13.16 -7.95
CA LYS A 274 -9.39 12.76 -9.23
C LYS A 274 -8.31 11.73 -8.98
N THR A 275 -8.20 10.76 -9.88
CA THR A 275 -7.05 9.84 -9.94
C THR A 275 -6.08 10.22 -11.06
N LEU A 276 -4.80 9.91 -10.87
CA LEU A 276 -3.76 9.99 -11.91
C LEU A 276 -3.63 8.72 -12.76
N VAL A 277 -4.17 7.59 -12.29
CA VAL A 277 -3.89 6.26 -12.84
C VAL A 277 -4.92 5.22 -12.39
N GLY A 278 -5.13 4.19 -13.19
CA GLY A 278 -6.02 3.06 -12.89
C GLY A 278 -5.64 1.83 -13.70
N PHE A 279 -6.20 0.68 -13.33
CA PHE A 279 -6.01 -0.56 -14.10
C PHE A 279 -7.13 -0.76 -15.12
N ASN A 280 -8.39 -0.60 -14.69
CA ASN A 280 -9.57 -0.74 -15.52
C ASN A 280 -10.00 0.62 -16.07
N ASP A 281 -10.15 1.62 -15.21
CA ASP A 281 -10.72 2.92 -15.55
C ASP A 281 -10.17 4.00 -14.61
N VAL A 282 -10.06 5.23 -15.13
CA VAL A 282 -9.66 6.44 -14.40
C VAL A 282 -10.81 7.44 -14.24
N ALA A 283 -11.96 7.21 -14.89
CA ALA A 283 -13.11 8.07 -14.83
C ALA A 283 -13.79 8.04 -13.45
N GLY A 284 -14.18 9.23 -12.98
CA GLY A 284 -14.99 9.40 -11.77
C GLY A 284 -16.34 8.70 -11.89
N GLY A 285 -16.72 7.96 -10.86
CA GLY A 285 -17.95 7.15 -10.88
C GLY A 285 -17.76 5.69 -11.31
N SER A 286 -16.61 5.32 -11.88
CA SER A 286 -16.32 3.92 -12.22
C SER A 286 -16.12 3.05 -10.95
N PRO A 287 -16.36 1.72 -11.01
CA PRO A 287 -16.26 0.87 -9.82
C PRO A 287 -14.87 0.85 -9.18
N GLU A 288 -13.79 0.85 -9.98
CA GLU A 288 -12.41 0.90 -9.44
C GLU A 288 -12.12 2.22 -8.74
N HIS A 289 -12.48 3.33 -9.41
CA HIS A 289 -12.35 4.68 -8.89
C HIS A 289 -13.09 4.83 -7.56
N ASN A 290 -14.35 4.40 -7.49
CA ASN A 290 -15.17 4.58 -6.31
C ASN A 290 -14.78 3.64 -5.18
N PHE A 291 -14.40 2.39 -5.46
CA PHE A 291 -13.83 1.50 -4.45
C PHE A 291 -12.62 2.15 -3.75
N ARG A 292 -11.72 2.74 -4.56
CA ARG A 292 -10.52 3.41 -4.09
C ARG A 292 -10.82 4.70 -3.33
N HIS A 293 -11.64 5.58 -3.89
CA HIS A 293 -11.83 6.93 -3.34
C HIS A 293 -12.91 7.04 -2.26
N ASN A 294 -13.75 6.00 -2.11
CA ASN A 294 -14.48 5.77 -0.85
C ASN A 294 -13.49 5.68 0.32
N HIS A 295 -12.44 4.86 0.18
CA HIS A 295 -11.38 4.75 1.19
C HIS A 295 -10.57 6.05 1.34
N SER A 296 -10.25 6.77 0.26
CA SER A 296 -9.58 8.08 0.35
C SER A 296 -10.40 9.12 1.15
N LEU A 297 -11.73 9.14 0.99
CA LEU A 297 -12.62 10.04 1.74
C LEU A 297 -12.81 9.60 3.20
N MET A 298 -12.67 8.30 3.52
CA MET A 298 -12.57 7.84 4.92
C MET A 298 -11.28 8.33 5.57
N GLU A 299 -10.14 8.17 4.89
CA GLU A 299 -8.82 8.61 5.40
C GLU A 299 -8.73 10.14 5.56
N PHE A 300 -9.49 10.92 4.78
CA PHE A 300 -9.64 12.37 4.99
C PHE A 300 -10.20 12.73 6.37
N GLN A 301 -11.16 11.94 6.90
CA GLN A 301 -11.76 12.19 8.22
C GLN A 301 -10.73 12.13 9.36
N MET A 302 -9.58 11.49 9.12
CA MET A 302 -8.52 11.38 10.12
C MET A 302 -7.89 12.73 10.48
N LYS A 303 -8.05 13.79 9.68
CA LYS A 303 -7.68 15.16 10.06
C LYS A 303 -8.35 15.58 11.38
N ALA A 304 -9.68 15.40 11.46
CA ALA A 304 -10.44 15.72 12.67
C ALA A 304 -10.09 14.80 13.85
N ALA A 305 -9.83 13.51 13.59
CA ALA A 305 -9.41 12.56 14.63
C ALA A 305 -8.02 12.87 15.21
N PHE A 306 -7.06 13.27 14.38
CA PHE A 306 -5.72 13.69 14.83
C PHE A 306 -5.81 14.98 15.66
N GLN A 307 -6.55 15.98 15.19
CA GLN A 307 -6.78 17.22 15.94
C GLN A 307 -7.45 16.96 17.30
N GLY A 308 -8.51 16.14 17.33
CA GLY A 308 -9.17 15.75 18.58
C GLY A 308 -8.26 14.95 19.52
N THR A 309 -7.36 14.12 18.99
CA THR A 309 -6.37 13.39 19.79
C THR A 309 -5.34 14.33 20.41
N LYS A 310 -4.88 15.33 19.66
CA LYS A 310 -3.99 16.37 20.19
C LYS A 310 -4.67 17.15 21.32
N GLU A 311 -5.91 17.57 21.14
CA GLU A 311 -6.71 18.28 22.15
C GLU A 311 -6.87 17.46 23.44
N VAL A 312 -7.21 16.17 23.33
CA VAL A 312 -7.31 15.25 24.49
C VAL A 312 -5.97 15.11 25.22
N LEU A 313 -4.85 15.03 24.49
CA LEU A 313 -3.50 14.97 25.09
C LEU A 313 -3.07 16.29 25.76
N GLU A 314 -3.57 17.42 25.27
CA GLU A 314 -3.39 18.76 25.86
C GLU A 314 -4.36 19.01 27.04
N GLY A 315 -5.31 18.10 27.29
CA GLY A 315 -6.24 18.12 28.42
C GLY A 315 -7.66 18.60 28.09
N ASP A 316 -7.94 18.93 26.83
CA ASP A 316 -9.29 19.27 26.37
C ASP A 316 -10.09 18.02 26.03
N VAL A 317 -10.99 17.64 26.95
CA VAL A 317 -11.87 16.47 26.80
C VAL A 317 -12.83 16.58 25.61
N ASN A 318 -13.10 17.78 25.08
CA ASN A 318 -13.97 17.96 23.92
C ASN A 318 -13.34 17.42 22.61
N GLY A 319 -12.02 17.19 22.59
CA GLY A 319 -11.34 16.53 21.48
C GLY A 319 -11.89 15.12 21.18
N TRP A 320 -12.50 14.45 22.17
CA TRP A 320 -13.19 13.17 21.96
C TRP A 320 -14.37 13.28 20.98
N ASP A 321 -15.10 14.40 20.96
CA ASP A 321 -16.24 14.57 20.04
C ASP A 321 -15.76 14.60 18.58
N LYS A 322 -14.58 15.18 18.31
CA LYS A 322 -13.96 15.17 16.97
C LYS A 322 -13.50 13.79 16.55
N ILE A 323 -12.92 13.00 17.47
CA ILE A 323 -12.54 11.60 17.22
C ILE A 323 -13.79 10.76 16.89
N VAL A 324 -14.86 10.92 17.68
CA VAL A 324 -16.12 10.19 17.48
C VAL A 324 -16.81 10.60 16.18
N GLU A 325 -16.85 11.89 15.86
CA GLU A 325 -17.47 12.38 14.62
C GLU A 325 -16.68 11.96 13.38
N ALA A 326 -15.34 11.99 13.41
CA ALA A 326 -14.50 11.44 12.36
C ALA A 326 -14.82 9.96 12.08
N ALA A 327 -14.94 9.14 13.13
CA ALA A 327 -15.30 7.73 13.02
C ALA A 327 -16.74 7.53 12.46
N ARG A 328 -17.70 8.38 12.87
CA ARG A 328 -19.07 8.37 12.32
C ARG A 328 -19.08 8.72 10.84
N ARG A 329 -18.44 9.81 10.43
CA ARG A 329 -18.33 10.22 9.02
C ARG A 329 -17.65 9.15 8.17
N ALA A 330 -16.55 8.57 8.63
CA ALA A 330 -15.89 7.45 7.95
C ALA A 330 -16.82 6.23 7.81
N ASN A 331 -17.65 5.92 8.82
CA ASN A 331 -18.65 4.85 8.70
C ASN A 331 -19.77 5.18 7.70
N ARG A 332 -20.24 6.44 7.65
CA ARG A 332 -21.24 6.90 6.66
C ARG A 332 -20.69 6.80 5.24
N VAL A 333 -19.44 7.25 5.01
CA VAL A 333 -18.72 7.06 3.74
C VAL A 333 -18.64 5.59 3.37
N PHE A 334 -18.16 4.71 4.26
CA PHE A 334 -18.03 3.28 4.01
C PHE A 334 -19.33 2.61 3.53
N ARG A 335 -20.48 2.99 4.10
CA ARG A 335 -21.80 2.45 3.70
C ARG A 335 -22.17 2.74 2.24
N THR A 336 -21.58 3.74 1.60
CA THR A 336 -21.83 4.05 0.18
C THR A 336 -21.08 3.14 -0.81
N MET A 337 -20.07 2.37 -0.34
CA MET A 337 -19.19 1.59 -1.22
C MET A 337 -19.95 0.63 -2.15
N LEU A 338 -20.93 -0.11 -1.63
CA LEU A 338 -21.72 -1.07 -2.42
C LEU A 338 -22.67 -0.42 -3.44
N ALA A 339 -22.95 0.88 -3.32
CA ALA A 339 -23.83 1.58 -4.25
C ALA A 339 -23.19 1.79 -5.65
N THR A 340 -21.86 1.74 -5.74
CA THR A 340 -21.12 1.92 -7.01
C THR A 340 -19.99 0.92 -7.23
N THR A 341 -19.57 0.19 -6.20
CA THR A 341 -18.71 -0.99 -6.31
C THR A 341 -19.55 -2.23 -5.99
N THR A 342 -20.34 -2.69 -6.96
CA THR A 342 -21.19 -3.88 -6.78
C THR A 342 -20.33 -5.15 -6.69
N PRO A 343 -20.81 -6.25 -6.06
CA PRO A 343 -20.06 -7.50 -5.94
C PRO A 343 -19.56 -8.06 -7.28
N GLU A 344 -20.29 -7.85 -8.37
CA GLU A 344 -19.97 -8.31 -9.72
C GLU A 344 -18.81 -7.53 -10.35
N SER A 345 -18.62 -6.27 -9.94
CA SER A 345 -17.49 -5.44 -10.37
C SER A 345 -16.19 -5.78 -9.62
N TYR A 346 -16.30 -6.25 -8.37
CA TYR A 346 -15.16 -6.43 -7.49
C TYR A 346 -14.07 -7.39 -8.01
N PRO A 347 -14.35 -8.51 -8.70
CA PRO A 347 -13.30 -9.36 -9.28
C PRO A 347 -12.32 -8.61 -10.20
N LYS A 348 -12.78 -7.63 -10.98
CA LYS A 348 -11.94 -6.82 -11.88
C LYS A 348 -11.03 -5.85 -11.13
N ILE A 349 -11.49 -5.40 -9.96
CA ILE A 349 -10.74 -4.52 -9.04
C ILE A 349 -9.76 -5.36 -8.21
N ARG A 350 -10.22 -6.53 -7.73
CA ARG A 350 -9.49 -7.46 -6.85
C ARG A 350 -8.27 -8.06 -7.53
N LEU A 351 -8.36 -8.32 -8.83
CA LEU A 351 -7.30 -8.92 -9.63
C LEU A 351 -5.99 -8.12 -9.52
N PRO A 352 -5.88 -6.85 -9.99
CA PRO A 352 -4.61 -6.11 -9.98
C PRO A 352 -4.07 -5.78 -8.58
N ILE A 353 -4.91 -5.85 -7.55
CA ILE A 353 -4.53 -5.66 -6.14
C ILE A 353 -4.29 -6.98 -5.38
N LYS A 354 -4.29 -8.14 -6.06
CA LYS A 354 -3.90 -9.43 -5.46
C LYS A 354 -2.38 -9.50 -5.41
N GLY A 355 -1.84 -9.76 -4.22
CA GLY A 355 -0.40 -9.94 -4.07
C GLY A 355 0.02 -11.38 -4.34
N VAL A 356 1.33 -11.59 -4.46
CA VAL A 356 1.90 -12.89 -4.84
C VAL A 356 1.51 -14.00 -3.86
N ARG A 357 1.41 -13.67 -2.56
CA ARG A 357 0.82 -14.53 -1.53
C ARG A 357 -0.70 -14.68 -1.71
N GLY A 358 -1.07 -15.47 -2.71
CA GLY A 358 -2.45 -15.80 -3.02
C GLY A 358 -3.00 -16.91 -2.12
N ALA A 359 -3.67 -16.56 -1.02
CA ALA A 359 -4.61 -17.49 -0.40
C ALA A 359 -5.70 -17.89 -1.44
N CYS A 360 -5.96 -19.20 -1.56
CA CYS A 360 -6.95 -19.84 -2.44
C CYS A 360 -6.88 -19.41 -3.93
N GLY A 361 -6.30 -20.28 -4.77
CA GLY A 361 -6.22 -20.06 -6.22
C GLY A 361 -5.36 -18.83 -6.56
N SER A 362 -4.06 -18.92 -6.32
CA SER A 362 -3.15 -17.84 -6.74
C SER A 362 -3.24 -17.65 -8.26
N VAL A 363 -3.22 -16.38 -8.67
CA VAL A 363 -3.11 -15.99 -10.08
C VAL A 363 -1.66 -15.96 -10.55
N TYR A 364 -0.72 -16.17 -9.64
CA TYR A 364 0.72 -16.24 -9.88
C TYR A 364 1.20 -17.69 -9.94
N HIS A 365 2.39 -17.87 -10.52
CA HIS A 365 3.04 -19.18 -10.57
C HIS A 365 3.38 -19.70 -9.15
N PRO A 366 3.40 -21.02 -8.89
CA PRO A 366 3.74 -21.58 -7.58
C PRO A 366 5.13 -21.24 -7.02
N HIS A 367 6.01 -20.64 -7.82
CA HIS A 367 7.34 -20.16 -7.40
C HIS A 367 7.38 -18.63 -7.17
N GLY A 368 6.22 -17.99 -7.15
CA GLY A 368 6.09 -16.54 -6.99
C GLY A 368 6.42 -15.76 -8.27
N VAL A 369 6.99 -14.57 -8.09
CA VAL A 369 7.42 -13.65 -9.15
C VAL A 369 8.92 -13.39 -9.00
N PHE A 370 9.66 -13.52 -10.09
CA PHE A 370 11.08 -13.24 -10.16
C PHE A 370 11.35 -11.79 -10.56
N TYR A 371 12.15 -11.07 -9.77
CA TYR A 371 12.54 -9.69 -10.04
C TYR A 371 13.99 -9.65 -10.55
N GLU A 372 14.15 -9.43 -11.85
CA GLU A 372 15.45 -9.47 -12.53
C GLU A 372 16.39 -8.38 -12.01
N GLY A 373 17.68 -8.70 -11.87
CA GLY A 373 18.73 -7.78 -11.45
C GLY A 373 18.71 -7.36 -9.98
N CYS A 374 17.83 -7.95 -9.16
CA CYS A 374 17.60 -7.59 -7.76
C CYS A 374 18.03 -8.68 -6.75
N GLY A 375 19.08 -9.46 -7.04
CA GLY A 375 19.56 -10.48 -6.10
C GLY A 375 20.54 -11.46 -6.72
N SER A 376 20.66 -12.64 -6.09
CA SER A 376 21.56 -13.73 -6.49
C SER A 376 20.86 -15.00 -6.96
N ASP A 377 19.53 -15.08 -6.90
CA ASP A 377 18.77 -16.22 -7.40
C ASP A 377 18.89 -16.29 -8.93
N VAL A 378 18.77 -17.48 -9.50
CA VAL A 378 18.85 -17.72 -10.94
C VAL A 378 17.49 -18.10 -11.49
N TYR A 379 17.02 -17.33 -12.49
CA TYR A 379 15.90 -17.68 -13.35
C TYR A 379 16.43 -18.04 -14.73
N LYS A 380 15.91 -19.12 -15.32
CA LYS A 380 16.24 -19.54 -16.68
C LYS A 380 15.00 -19.41 -17.56
N ARG A 381 14.98 -18.41 -18.44
CA ARG A 381 13.85 -18.17 -19.33
C ARG A 381 13.80 -19.30 -20.37
N VAL A 382 12.63 -19.91 -20.53
CA VAL A 382 12.45 -21.09 -21.41
C VAL A 382 12.72 -20.74 -22.89
N GLU A 383 12.40 -19.51 -23.29
CA GLU A 383 12.42 -19.04 -24.67
C GLU A 383 13.82 -18.76 -25.23
N ASP A 384 14.70 -18.13 -24.42
CA ASP A 384 16.08 -17.77 -24.82
C ASP A 384 17.14 -18.69 -24.19
N GLY A 385 16.77 -19.49 -23.17
CA GLY A 385 17.66 -20.37 -22.42
C GLY A 385 18.68 -19.65 -21.53
N LEU A 386 18.62 -18.32 -21.44
CA LEU A 386 19.58 -17.49 -20.73
C LEU A 386 19.31 -17.49 -19.23
N GLU A 387 20.39 -17.58 -18.45
CA GLU A 387 20.35 -17.44 -17.00
C GLU A 387 20.39 -15.96 -16.62
N ARG A 388 19.36 -15.53 -15.90
CA ARG A 388 19.17 -14.17 -15.38
C ARG A 388 19.31 -14.22 -13.87
N ARG A 389 19.99 -13.25 -13.28
CA ARG A 389 20.11 -13.12 -11.81
C ARG A 389 19.03 -12.19 -11.26
N GLY A 390 18.54 -12.45 -10.07
CA GLY A 390 17.44 -11.71 -9.46
C GLY A 390 17.04 -12.26 -8.10
N VAL A 391 15.76 -12.12 -7.75
CA VAL A 391 15.20 -12.62 -6.50
C VAL A 391 13.76 -13.10 -6.73
N TYR A 392 13.39 -14.23 -6.14
CA TYR A 392 11.98 -14.66 -6.10
C TYR A 392 11.24 -14.02 -4.92
N VAL A 393 10.01 -13.57 -5.17
CA VAL A 393 9.08 -13.09 -4.16
C VAL A 393 7.81 -13.93 -4.27
N ASP A 394 7.49 -14.68 -3.22
CA ASP A 394 6.38 -15.65 -3.18
C ASP A 394 5.41 -15.43 -2.00
N ASP A 395 5.87 -14.85 -0.88
CA ASP A 395 5.12 -14.72 0.38
C ASP A 395 4.72 -13.28 0.78
N GLU A 396 4.64 -12.34 -0.17
CA GLU A 396 4.20 -10.96 0.10
C GLU A 396 2.70 -10.72 -0.15
N TRP A 397 2.05 -9.99 0.76
CA TRP A 397 0.62 -9.66 0.69
C TRP A 397 0.36 -8.46 -0.22
N GLY A 398 -0.73 -8.52 -0.99
CA GLY A 398 -1.17 -7.39 -1.81
C GLY A 398 -1.95 -6.34 -1.01
N GLN A 399 -2.38 -5.28 -1.69
CA GLN A 399 -3.19 -4.23 -1.10
C GLN A 399 -4.47 -4.79 -0.45
N THR A 400 -4.73 -4.29 0.76
CA THR A 400 -5.91 -4.61 1.56
C THR A 400 -6.26 -3.41 2.46
N GLY A 401 -7.54 -3.27 2.83
CA GLY A 401 -7.97 -2.29 3.83
C GLY A 401 -7.24 -2.45 5.18
N ALA A 402 -6.74 -3.65 5.50
CA ALA A 402 -5.93 -3.90 6.70
C ALA A 402 -4.53 -3.24 6.68
N ASN A 403 -4.08 -2.71 5.53
CA ASN A 403 -2.88 -1.88 5.47
C ASN A 403 -3.14 -0.45 5.96
N SER A 404 -4.39 0.03 5.92
CA SER A 404 -4.76 1.36 6.43
C SER A 404 -4.39 1.50 7.91
N SER A 405 -3.85 2.65 8.27
CA SER A 405 -3.50 2.98 9.65
C SER A 405 -4.71 3.50 10.44
N MET A 406 -5.79 3.93 9.78
CA MET A 406 -7.02 4.39 10.42
C MET A 406 -7.61 3.37 11.40
N PHE A 407 -7.77 2.11 10.97
CA PHE A 407 -8.34 1.07 11.83
C PHE A 407 -7.45 0.80 13.05
N LYS A 408 -6.13 0.74 12.85
CA LYS A 408 -5.13 0.55 13.93
C LYS A 408 -5.11 1.72 14.91
N PHE A 409 -5.32 2.94 14.41
CA PHE A 409 -5.38 4.16 15.21
C PHE A 409 -6.60 4.14 16.15
N PHE A 410 -7.78 3.82 15.63
CA PHE A 410 -8.98 3.70 16.46
C PHE A 410 -8.88 2.52 17.44
N ASP A 411 -8.40 1.35 17.00
CA ASP A 411 -8.13 0.18 17.87
C ASP A 411 -7.24 0.55 19.08
N VAL A 412 -6.16 1.29 18.85
CA VAL A 412 -5.24 1.78 19.91
C VAL A 412 -5.93 2.77 20.85
N LEU A 413 -6.70 3.74 20.32
CA LEU A 413 -7.40 4.73 21.14
C LEU A 413 -8.42 4.12 22.10
N ILE A 414 -9.12 3.05 21.70
CA ILE A 414 -10.11 2.37 22.55
C ILE A 414 -9.52 1.23 23.38
N GLY A 415 -8.20 1.04 23.36
CA GLY A 415 -7.52 -0.03 24.11
C GLY A 415 -7.75 -1.44 23.55
N VAL A 416 -8.30 -1.57 22.34
CA VAL A 416 -8.40 -2.83 21.59
C VAL A 416 -7.06 -3.09 20.90
N SER A 417 -6.03 -3.35 21.71
CA SER A 417 -4.74 -3.73 21.18
C SER A 417 -4.85 -5.10 20.51
N GLN A 418 -4.59 -5.18 19.21
CA GLN A 418 -4.15 -6.43 18.59
C GLN A 418 -2.75 -6.76 19.11
N LEU A 419 -2.67 -7.31 20.32
CA LEU A 419 -1.49 -7.97 20.84
C LEU A 419 -1.21 -9.18 19.94
N ARG A 420 -0.28 -8.98 19.00
CA ARG A 420 0.43 -10.01 18.26
C ARG A 420 1.89 -10.00 18.70
#